data_AF-W7VWF4-F1
#
_entry.id   AF-W7VWF4-F1
#
_cell.length_a   1.000
_cell.length_b   1.000
_cell.length_c   1.000
_cell.angle_alpha   90.00
_cell.angle_beta   90.00
_cell.angle_gamma   90.00
#
_symmetry.space_group_name_H-M   'P 1'
#
loop_
_entity.id
_entity.type
_entity.pdbx_description
1 polymer ?
#
loop_
_entity_poly.entity_id
_entity_poly.type
_entity_poly.pdbx_seq_one_letter_code
_entity_poly.pdbx_strand_id
1 'polypeptide(L)' 'MLVIPPQFALGNAAQAFTAEGALADEKQARALHGVLAALVKTATALSA' A
#
# COMPACT_ATOMS: atom_id res chain seq x y z
N MET A 1 -12.37 -11.79 8.88
CA MET A 1 -11.46 -10.83 8.21
C MET A 1 -10.04 -11.21 8.60
N LEU A 2 -9.15 -11.47 7.65
CA LEU A 2 -7.75 -11.79 7.93
C LEU A 2 -6.91 -10.52 7.75
N VAL A 3 -6.12 -10.16 8.76
CA VAL A 3 -5.26 -8.97 8.76
C VAL A 3 -3.84 -9.40 8.43
N ILE A 4 -3.23 -8.78 7.41
CA ILE A 4 -1.81 -9.01 7.09
C ILE A 4 -0.92 -8.10 7.96
N PRO A 5 0.28 -8.55 8.38
CA PRO A 5 1.15 -7.74 9.24
C PRO A 5 1.66 -6.42 8.64
N PRO A 6 2.05 -6.34 7.35
CA PRO A 6 2.48 -5.08 6.75
C PRO A 6 1.34 -4.06 6.68
N GLN A 7 1.63 -2.83 7.09
CA GLN A 7 0.68 -1.71 7.10
C GLN A 7 1.31 -0.46 6.48
N PHE A 8 0.47 0.39 5.89
CA PHE A 8 0.87 1.67 5.32
C PHE A 8 0.03 2.78 5.95
N ALA A 9 0.70 3.77 6.53
CA ALA A 9 0.06 4.94 7.12
C ALA A 9 0.52 6.19 6.36
N LEU A 10 -0.45 6.95 5.85
CA LEU A 10 -0.20 8.17 5.10
C LEU A 10 -0.57 9.39 5.93
N GLY A 11 0.45 10.15 6.35
CA GLY A 11 0.24 11.46 6.97
C GLY A 11 -0.08 12.52 5.91
N ASN A 12 -0.84 13.56 6.30
CA ASN A 12 -1.15 14.71 5.43
C ASN A 12 -1.68 14.33 4.04
N ALA A 13 -2.65 13.40 3.99
CA ALA A 13 -3.14 12.83 2.73
C ALA A 13 -3.53 13.88 1.67
N ALA A 14 -4.09 15.02 2.07
CA ALA A 14 -4.45 16.11 1.16
C ALA A 14 -3.27 16.68 0.35
N GLN A 15 -2.04 16.52 0.83
CA GLN A 15 -0.80 17.02 0.20
C GLN A 15 0.06 15.88 -0.37
N ALA A 16 -0.29 14.62 -0.09
CA ALA A 16 0.54 13.48 -0.44
C ALA A 16 0.33 12.98 -1.87
N PHE A 17 -0.75 13.44 -2.54
CA PHE A 17 -1.10 13.04 -3.90
C PHE A 17 -0.86 14.17 -4.89
N THR A 18 -0.44 13.82 -6.10
CA THR A 18 -0.39 14.72 -7.26
C THR A 18 -1.79 15.00 -7.80
N ALA A 19 -1.91 15.92 -8.76
CA ALA A 19 -3.19 16.24 -9.39
C ALA A 19 -3.83 15.03 -10.10
N GLU A 20 -3.01 14.08 -10.53
CA GLU A 20 -3.41 12.84 -11.19
C GLU A 20 -3.78 11.73 -10.20
N GLY A 21 -3.69 11.99 -8.89
CA GLY A 21 -4.01 11.02 -7.83
C GLY A 21 -2.91 10.01 -7.53
N ALA A 22 -1.69 10.22 -8.04
CA ALA A 22 -0.52 9.41 -7.69
C ALA A 22 0.13 9.90 -6.39
N LEU A 23 0.79 9.02 -5.63
CA LEU A 23 1.61 9.45 -4.50
C LEU A 23 2.80 10.28 -5.01
N ALA A 24 2.97 11.50 -4.49
CA ALA A 24 4.01 12.41 -4.91
C ALA A 24 5.42 11.98 -4.42
N ASP A 25 5.48 11.31 -3.27
CA ASP A 25 6.72 10.81 -2.68
C ASP A 25 6.98 9.35 -3.09
N GLU A 26 8.14 9.12 -3.71
CA GLU A 26 8.50 7.81 -4.25
C GLU A 26 8.74 6.76 -3.14
N LYS A 27 9.20 7.17 -1.96
CA LYS A 27 9.39 6.27 -0.81
C LYS A 27 8.04 5.82 -0.27
N GLN A 28 7.06 6.71 -0.19
CA GLN A 28 5.69 6.37 0.18
C GLN A 28 5.04 5.45 -0.85
N ALA A 29 5.24 5.71 -2.14
CA ALA A 29 4.76 4.83 -3.22
C ALA A 29 5.36 3.41 -3.09
N ARG A 30 6.66 3.29 -2.85
CA ARG A 30 7.33 2.00 -2.62
C ARG A 30 6.82 1.28 -1.38
N ALA A 31 6.57 2.02 -0.28
CA ALA A 31 6.02 1.44 0.94
C ALA A 31 4.60 0.87 0.74
N LEU A 32 3.71 1.62 0.07
CA LEU A 32 2.37 1.16 -0.28
C LEU A 32 2.43 -0.08 -1.19
N HIS A 33 3.32 -0.07 -2.19
CA HIS A 33 3.52 -1.22 -3.07
C HIS A 33 3.95 -2.48 -2.30
N GLY A 34 4.80 -2.35 -1.27
CA GLY A 34 5.19 -3.47 -0.41
C GLY A 34 4.01 -4.10 0.34
N VAL A 35 3.08 -3.28 0.85
CA VAL A 35 1.85 -3.78 1.51
C VAL A 35 0.96 -4.51 0.51
N LEU A 36 0.77 -3.96 -0.69
CA LEU A 36 -0.01 -4.60 -1.75
C LEU A 36 0.59 -5.94 -2.18
N ALA A 37 1.92 -6.01 -2.33
CA ALA A 37 2.60 -7.25 -2.68
C ALA A 37 2.41 -8.34 -1.60
N ALA A 38 2.48 -7.97 -0.32
CA ALA A 38 2.20 -8.88 0.78
C ALA A 38 0.74 -9.35 0.78
N LEU A 39 -0.22 -8.44 0.50
CA LEU A 39 -1.63 -8.78 0.39
C LEU A 39 -1.88 -9.79 -0.72
N VAL A 40 -1.35 -9.55 -1.93
CA VAL A 40 -1.48 -10.47 -3.07
C VAL A 40 -0.89 -11.83 -2.72
N LYS A 41 0.32 -11.87 -2.16
CA LYS A 41 0.96 -13.13 -1.74
C LYS A 41 0.10 -13.92 -0.77
N THR A 42 -0.44 -13.27 0.26
CA THR A 42 -1.32 -13.92 1.24
C THR A 42 -2.62 -14.38 0.59
N ALA A 43 -3.25 -13.56 -0.25
CA ALA A 43 -4.48 -13.93 -0.94
C ALA A 43 -4.28 -15.15 -1.85
N THR A 44 -3.20 -15.18 -2.63
CA THR A 44 -2.85 -16.33 -3.48
C THR A 44 -2.63 -17.59 -2.66
N ALA A 45 -1.92 -17.49 -1.54
CA ALA A 45 -1.68 -18.63 -0.64
C ALA A 45 -2.96 -19.17 0.01
N LEU A 46 -3.99 -18.35 0.19
CA LEU A 46 -5.29 -18.76 0.73
C LEU A 46 -6.24 -19.33 -0.33
N SER A 47 -6.04 -18.97 -1.60
CA SER A 47 -6.86 -19.48 -2.71
C SER A 47 -6.37 -20.80 -3.30
N ALA A 48 -5.14 -21.22 -2.95
CA ALA A 48 -4.50 -22.46 -3.39
C ALA A 48 -4.90 -23.63 -2.47
#